data_AF-A0A2N3T8T9-F1
#
_entry.id   AF-A0A2N3T8T9-F1
#
_cell.length_a   1.000
_cell.length_b   1.000
_cell.length_c   1.000
_cell.angle_alpha   90.00
_cell.angle_beta   90.00
_cell.angle_gamma   90.00
#
_symmetry.space_group_name_H-M   'P 1'
#
loop_
_entity.id
_entity.type
_entity.pdbx_description
1 polymer ?
#
loop_
_entity_poly.entity_id
_entity_poly.type
_entity_poly.pdbx_seq_one_letter_code
_entity_poly.pdbx_strand_id
1 'polypeptide(L)'
;MKDRPVLISAIILTIIIEIILMILVYNKIGSERLPTQIGRLTIQLILIFWVLSSKSNVGLFLLTAYHIVTGLFGMYSKGSVELLGQILIGFHLLIGLVIYFHDWIENKIEIKNVG
;
A
#
# COMPACT_ATOMS: atom_id res chain seq x y z
N MET A 1 -2.95 -17.38 9.33
CA MET A 1 -2.33 -16.14 8.82
C MET A 1 -0.82 -16.12 9.02
N LYS A 2 -0.25 -16.94 9.92
CA LYS A 2 1.20 -17.22 9.91
C LYS A 2 1.71 -17.72 8.54
N ASP A 3 0.77 -18.10 7.67
CA ASP A 3 0.97 -18.71 6.35
C ASP A 3 1.10 -17.70 5.19
N ARG A 4 1.02 -16.38 5.45
CA ARG A 4 1.19 -15.33 4.42
C ARG A 4 2.07 -14.14 4.88
N PRO A 5 3.31 -14.39 5.31
CA PRO A 5 4.15 -13.37 5.93
C PRO A 5 4.53 -12.22 4.99
N VAL A 6 4.70 -12.46 3.69
CA VAL A 6 5.06 -11.41 2.73
C VAL A 6 3.92 -10.42 2.59
N LEU A 7 2.68 -10.92 2.46
CA LEU A 7 1.49 -10.07 2.41
C LEU A 7 1.34 -9.21 3.67
N ILE A 8 1.51 -9.83 4.85
CA ILE A 8 1.40 -9.12 6.13
C ILE A 8 2.47 -8.04 6.25
N SER A 9 3.73 -8.36 5.92
CA SER A 9 4.84 -7.39 5.94
C SER A 9 4.58 -6.24 4.97
N ALA A 10 4.08 -6.52 3.76
CA ALA A 10 3.73 -5.50 2.79
C ALA A 10 2.63 -4.57 3.34
N ILE A 11 1.56 -5.13 3.91
CA ILE A 11 0.47 -4.36 4.54
C ILE A 11 1.00 -3.47 5.66
N ILE A 12 1.82 -3.99 6.56
CA ILE A 12 2.41 -3.20 7.66
C ILE A 12 3.24 -2.05 7.10
N LEU A 13 4.07 -2.32 6.08
CA LEU A 13 4.88 -1.30 5.43
C LEU A 13 4.01 -0.19 4.80
N THR A 14 2.89 -0.55 4.14
CA THR A 14 1.97 0.46 3.58
C THR A 14 1.39 1.39 4.64
N ILE A 15 1.06 0.87 5.83
CA ILE A 15 0.51 1.68 6.92
C ILE A 15 1.58 2.62 7.47
N ILE A 16 2.79 2.12 7.70
CA ILE A 16 3.91 2.92 8.22
C ILE A 16 4.22 4.08 7.27
N ILE A 17 4.36 3.80 5.97
CA ILE A 17 4.65 4.84 4.97
C ILE A 17 3.50 5.86 4.91
N GLU A 18 2.25 5.42 4.93
CA GLU A 18 1.10 6.33 4.91
C GLU A 18 1.09 7.29 6.12
N ILE A 19 1.39 6.79 7.32
CA ILE A 19 1.48 7.62 8.53
C ILE A 19 2.63 8.64 8.42
N ILE A 20 3.81 8.20 7.95
CA ILE A 20 4.95 9.09 7.73
C ILE A 20 4.56 10.20 6.76
N LEU A 21 3.84 9.87 5.68
CA LEU A 21 3.38 10.84 4.71
C LEU A 21 2.40 11.85 5.27
N MET A 22 1.47 11.42 6.11
CA MET A 22 0.55 12.33 6.78
C MET A 22 1.31 13.36 7.62
N ILE A 23 2.32 12.93 8.36
CA ILE A 23 3.16 13.82 9.17
C ILE A 23 3.95 14.80 8.28
N LEU A 24 4.59 14.30 7.22
CA LEU A 24 5.37 15.15 6.30
C LEU A 24 4.49 16.17 5.57
N VAL A 25 3.30 15.76 5.11
CA VAL A 25 2.33 16.64 4.44
C VAL A 25 1.82 17.70 5.41
N TYR A 26 1.49 17.33 6.64
CA TYR A 26 1.07 18.27 7.67
C TYR A 26 2.16 19.30 7.97
N ASN A 27 3.41 18.87 8.08
CA ASN A 27 4.53 19.79 8.34
C ASN A 27 4.84 20.72 7.16
N LYS A 28 4.65 20.27 5.91
CA LYS A 28 4.97 21.07 4.69
C LYS A 28 3.83 21.99 4.25
N ILE A 29 2.58 21.54 4.34
CA ILE A 29 1.40 22.21 3.73
C ILE A 29 0.31 22.52 4.78
N GLY A 30 0.46 22.05 6.02
CA GLY A 30 -0.53 22.24 7.07
C GLY A 30 -1.74 21.32 6.91
N SER A 31 -2.86 21.71 7.53
CA SER A 31 -4.07 20.88 7.60
C SER A 31 -4.88 20.81 6.32
N GLU A 32 -4.59 21.62 5.30
CA GLU A 32 -5.37 21.70 4.06
C GLU A 32 -5.43 20.36 3.31
N ARG A 33 -4.35 19.56 3.36
CA ARG A 33 -4.27 18.27 2.68
C ARG A 33 -4.60 17.07 3.58
N LEU A 34 -4.70 17.27 4.90
CA LEU A 34 -5.00 16.20 5.86
C LEU A 34 -6.28 15.43 5.51
N PRO A 35 -7.42 16.06 5.15
CA PRO A 35 -8.65 15.33 4.83
C PRO A 35 -8.48 14.34 3.68
N THR A 36 -7.75 14.74 2.63
CA THR A 36 -7.47 13.84 1.49
C THR A 36 -6.57 12.66 1.89
N GLN A 37 -5.60 12.88 2.78
CA GLN A 37 -4.74 11.82 3.30
C GLN A 37 -5.52 10.87 4.21
N ILE A 38 -6.39 11.39 5.08
CA ILE A 38 -7.27 10.61 5.94
C ILE A 38 -8.19 9.73 5.08
N GLY A 39 -8.83 10.29 4.05
CA GLY A 39 -9.68 9.52 3.14
C GLY A 39 -8.93 8.37 2.46
N ARG A 40 -7.70 8.63 2.00
CA ARG A 40 -6.82 7.61 1.41
C ARG A 40 -6.49 6.50 2.41
N LEU A 41 -6.07 6.86 3.63
CA LEU A 41 -5.81 5.90 4.69
C LEU A 41 -7.08 5.10 5.05
N THR A 42 -8.24 5.73 5.13
CA THR A 42 -9.52 5.04 5.43
C THR A 42 -9.86 3.98 4.39
N ILE A 43 -9.78 4.32 3.09
CA ILE A 43 -10.04 3.35 2.01
C ILE A 43 -9.06 2.17 2.11
N GLN A 44 -7.77 2.47 2.31
CA GLN A 44 -6.75 1.45 2.47
C GLN A 44 -7.04 0.53 3.66
N LEU A 45 -7.41 1.07 4.81
CA LEU A 45 -7.74 0.29 6.00
C LEU A 45 -8.98 -0.60 5.81
N ILE A 46 -10.01 -0.11 5.11
CA ILE A 46 -11.20 -0.92 4.77
C ILE A 46 -10.81 -2.10 3.89
N LEU A 47 -9.99 -1.87 2.86
CA LEU A 47 -9.52 -2.93 1.96
C LEU A 47 -8.63 -3.93 2.70
N ILE A 48 -7.69 -3.46 3.53
CA ILE A 48 -6.84 -4.31 4.38
C ILE A 48 -7.70 -5.16 5.30
N PHE A 49 -8.65 -4.55 6.02
CA PHE A 49 -9.54 -5.28 6.93
C PHE A 49 -10.31 -6.37 6.17
N TRP A 50 -10.87 -6.05 5.00
CA TRP A 50 -11.57 -7.03 4.19
C TRP A 50 -10.66 -8.19 3.76
N VAL A 51 -9.45 -7.91 3.29
CA VAL A 51 -8.43 -8.91 2.91
C VAL A 51 -8.10 -9.82 4.09
N LEU A 52 -7.84 -9.24 5.27
CA LEU A 52 -7.43 -9.99 6.45
C LEU A 52 -8.56 -10.82 7.07
N SER A 53 -9.79 -10.29 7.09
CA SER A 53 -10.94 -10.97 7.70
C SER A 53 -11.51 -12.10 6.83
N SER A 54 -11.45 -11.98 5.51
CA SER A 54 -12.14 -12.91 4.60
C SER A 54 -11.21 -13.77 3.74
N LYS A 55 -9.90 -13.50 3.71
CA LYS A 55 -8.95 -14.09 2.75
C LYS A 55 -9.43 -13.96 1.29
N SER A 56 -10.16 -12.88 0.98
CA SER A 56 -10.79 -12.69 -0.32
C SER A 56 -9.78 -12.32 -1.40
N ASN A 57 -9.73 -13.12 -2.46
CA ASN A 57 -8.96 -12.81 -3.66
C ASN A 57 -9.46 -11.53 -4.35
N VAL A 58 -10.76 -11.25 -4.28
CA VAL A 58 -11.34 -9.99 -4.78
C VAL A 58 -10.84 -8.81 -3.96
N GLY A 59 -10.81 -8.95 -2.62
CA GLY A 59 -10.25 -7.93 -1.74
C GLY A 59 -8.77 -7.66 -2.04
N LEU A 60 -7.98 -8.72 -2.27
CA LEU A 60 -6.58 -8.61 -2.66
C LEU A 60 -6.40 -7.90 -4.00
N PHE A 61 -7.19 -8.27 -5.00
CA PHE A 61 -7.19 -7.61 -6.30
C PHE A 61 -7.52 -6.13 -6.18
N LEU A 62 -8.54 -5.77 -5.41
CA LEU A 62 -8.92 -4.38 -5.19
C LEU A 62 -7.86 -3.61 -4.41
N LEU A 63 -7.21 -4.22 -3.42
CA LEU A 63 -6.10 -3.60 -2.69
C LEU A 63 -4.89 -3.36 -3.61
N THR A 64 -4.51 -4.33 -4.44
CA THR A 64 -3.48 -4.15 -5.48
C THR A 64 -3.87 -3.03 -6.44
N ALA A 65 -5.08 -3.08 -7.00
CA ALA A 65 -5.56 -2.09 -7.96
C ALA A 65 -5.55 -0.69 -7.34
N TYR A 66 -5.98 -0.57 -6.09
CA TYR A 66 -5.93 0.68 -5.34
C TYR A 66 -4.52 1.26 -5.25
N HIS A 67 -3.51 0.46 -4.92
CA HIS A 67 -2.12 0.93 -4.86
C HIS A 67 -1.59 1.32 -6.26
N ILE A 68 -1.86 0.51 -7.29
CA ILE A 68 -1.43 0.80 -8.67
C ILE A 68 -2.07 2.10 -9.17
N VAL A 69 -3.38 2.23 -9.03
CA VAL A 69 -4.15 3.41 -9.46
C VAL A 69 -3.68 4.66 -8.71
N THR A 70 -3.45 4.56 -7.40
CA THR A 70 -2.90 5.67 -6.60
C THR A 70 -1.53 6.11 -7.11
N GLY A 71 -0.64 5.16 -7.42
CA GLY A 71 0.66 5.45 -8.03
C GLY A 71 0.53 6.18 -9.37
N LEU A 72 -0.33 5.69 -10.26
CA LEU A 72 -0.59 6.30 -11.56
C LEU A 72 -1.16 7.72 -11.44
N PHE A 73 -2.15 7.95 -10.57
CA PHE A 73 -2.67 9.30 -10.31
C PHE A 73 -1.61 10.22 -9.70
N GLY A 74 -0.69 9.67 -8.90
CA GLY A 74 0.45 10.39 -8.35
C GLY A 74 1.34 11.01 -9.44
N MET A 75 1.49 10.36 -10.59
CA MET A 75 2.27 10.86 -11.73
C MET A 75 1.72 12.16 -12.33
N TYR A 76 0.41 12.39 -12.20
CA TYR A 76 -0.24 13.62 -12.67
C TYR A 76 -0.30 14.73 -11.61
N SER A 77 0.20 14.47 -10.40
CA SER A 77 0.18 15.45 -9.31
C SER A 77 1.26 16.52 -9.50
N LYS A 78 1.02 17.73 -8.97
CA LYS A 78 1.98 18.85 -9.02
C LYS A 78 3.33 18.52 -8.35
N GLY A 79 3.35 17.59 -7.40
CA GLY A 79 4.56 17.15 -6.69
C GLY A 79 5.28 15.97 -7.35
N SER A 80 4.82 15.47 -8.50
CA SER A 80 5.39 14.30 -9.20
C SER A 80 6.84 14.49 -9.66
N VAL A 81 7.29 15.73 -9.83
CA VAL A 81 8.67 16.06 -10.21
C VAL A 81 9.61 16.15 -9.00
N GLU A 82 9.08 16.26 -7.79
CA GLU A 82 9.88 16.24 -6.57
C GLU A 82 10.36 14.81 -6.27
N LEU A 83 11.59 14.65 -5.78
CA LEU A 83 12.17 13.34 -5.44
C LEU A 83 11.26 12.53 -4.51
N LEU A 84 10.71 13.18 -3.47
CA LEU A 84 9.78 12.53 -2.55
C LEU A 84 8.53 12.04 -3.29
N GLY A 85 7.97 12.86 -4.18
CA GLY A 85 6.81 12.47 -5.00
C GLY A 85 7.10 11.24 -5.87
N GLN A 86 8.26 11.19 -6.53
CA GLN A 86 8.67 10.06 -7.36
C GLN A 86 8.87 8.77 -6.55
N ILE A 87 9.53 8.86 -5.39
CA ILE A 87 9.72 7.72 -4.48
C ILE A 87 8.36 7.15 -4.07
N LEU A 88 7.37 7.98 -3.81
CA LEU A 88 6.04 7.53 -3.38
C LEU A 88 5.22 6.91 -4.49
N ILE A 89 5.30 7.49 -5.70
CA ILE A 89 4.73 6.87 -6.90
C ILE A 89 5.33 5.47 -7.07
N GLY A 90 6.67 5.37 -7.04
CA GLY A 90 7.39 4.11 -7.13
C GLY A 90 6.98 3.13 -6.03
N PHE A 91 6.87 3.59 -4.79
CA PHE A 91 6.42 2.79 -3.66
C PHE A 91 5.03 2.20 -3.89
N HIS A 92 4.05 3.03 -4.28
CA HIS A 92 2.68 2.58 -4.54
C HIS A 92 2.62 1.54 -5.67
N LEU A 93 3.37 1.74 -6.74
CA LEU A 93 3.43 0.77 -7.84
C LEU A 93 4.08 -0.55 -7.39
N LEU A 94 5.24 -0.46 -6.74
CA LEU A 94 6.00 -1.63 -6.28
C LEU A 94 5.23 -2.43 -5.23
N ILE A 95 4.62 -1.77 -4.25
CA ILE A 95 3.89 -2.46 -3.18
C ILE A 95 2.61 -3.12 -3.71
N GLY A 96 1.94 -2.51 -4.69
CA GLY A 96 0.84 -3.15 -5.41
C GLY A 96 1.25 -4.46 -6.07
N LEU A 97 2.42 -4.47 -6.73
CA LEU A 97 2.99 -5.68 -7.33
C LEU A 97 3.39 -6.72 -6.27
N VAL A 98 4.02 -6.31 -5.17
CA VAL A 98 4.39 -7.21 -4.06
C VAL A 98 3.15 -7.87 -3.46
N ILE A 99 2.07 -7.12 -3.23
CA ILE A 99 0.79 -7.65 -2.73
C ILE A 99 0.21 -8.65 -3.73
N TYR A 100 0.22 -8.34 -5.03
CA TYR A 100 -0.31 -9.20 -6.07
C TYR A 100 0.46 -10.53 -6.17
N PHE A 101 1.79 -10.46 -6.14
CA PHE A 101 2.67 -11.62 -6.29
C PHE A 101 3.08 -12.28 -4.96
N HIS A 102 2.47 -11.93 -3.83
CA HIS A 102 2.90 -12.40 -2.50
C HIS A 102 3.01 -13.93 -2.42
N ASP A 103 2.03 -14.67 -2.95
CA ASP A 103 2.03 -16.14 -2.93
C ASP A 103 3.20 -16.72 -3.74
N TRP A 104 3.52 -16.15 -4.90
CA TRP A 104 4.66 -16.58 -5.72
C TRP A 104 5.98 -16.29 -5.02
N ILE A 105 6.11 -15.11 -4.40
CA ILE A 105 7.30 -14.73 -3.62
C ILE A 105 7.49 -15.72 -2.48
N GLU A 106 6.45 -15.97 -1.68
CA GLU A 106 6.47 -16.90 -0.55
C GLU A 106 6.84 -18.33 -0.93
N ASN A 107 6.32 -18.82 -2.06
CA ASN A 107 6.69 -20.13 -2.61
C ASN A 107 8.17 -20.17 -3.01
N LYS A 108 8.70 -19.07 -3.56
CA LYS A 108 10.09 -19.03 -4.05
C LYS A 108 11.12 -18.96 -2.93
N ILE A 109 10.75 -18.39 -1.78
CA ILE A 109 11.59 -18.27 -0.59
C ILE A 109 11.38 -19.41 0.41
N GLU A 110 10.64 -20.46 0.03
CA GLU A 110 10.37 -21.66 0.84
C GLU A 110 9.75 -21.37 2.22
N ILE A 111 9.12 -20.20 2.39
CA ILE A 111 8.49 -19.84 3.66
C ILE A 111 7.17 -20.60 3.90
N LYS A 112 6.60 -21.22 2.86
CA LYS A 112 5.61 -22.27 3.05
C LYS A 112 6.33 -23.53 3.52
N ASN A 113 6.50 -23.64 4.85
CA ASN A 113 6.83 -24.91 5.47
C ASN A 113 5.84 -25.96 4.95
N VAL A 114 6.41 -26.99 4.35
CA VAL A 114 5.76 -28.26 4.03
C VAL A 114 4.96 -28.67 5.27
N GLY A 115 3.65 -28.87 5.09
CA GLY A 115 2.76 -29.37 6.13
C GLY A 115 3.12 -30.78 6.56
#